data_AF-A0A954YX64-F1
#
_entry.id   AF-A0A954YX64-F1
#
_cell.length_a   1.000
_cell.length_b   1.000
_cell.length_c   1.000
_cell.angle_alpha   90.00
_cell.angle_beta   90.00
_cell.angle_gamma   90.00
#
_symmetry.space_group_name_H-M   'P 1'
#
loop_
_entity.id
_entity.type
_entity.pdbx_description
1 polymer ?
#
loop_
_entity_poly.entity_id
_entity_poly.type
_entity_poly.pdbx_seq_one_letter_code
_entity_poly.pdbx_strand_id
1 'polypeptide(L)'
;MTRRVGFGLAVIAIAVMSASSIASAATITPGTYQLHNHPDGNVNPPPYGMRLDELYDVSPGNDVFTLDFDHAMSNVTLVYDDNAGTIAISGVAYGGRDVGANYANDSYLGLYQLDFLYNVGVGLVGGDDDLIVIAGANKQNFGSITPLDAGHPDVNNPTTLFDVRDGTYSFRFGDENNDLGHRGFAGISGWGWVGFDNEAHPGAADDFLFTAELIPEPASVTLMLVGFGSMIARRRR
;
A
#
# COMPACT_ATOMS: atom_id res chain seq x y z
N MET A 1 75.20 -18.50 18.56
CA MET A 1 73.87 -19.15 18.54
C MET A 1 72.83 -18.09 18.22
N THR A 2 72.36 -18.03 16.98
CA THR A 2 71.47 -16.97 16.47
C THR A 2 70.16 -17.62 16.05
N ARG A 3 69.09 -17.43 16.83
CA ARG A 3 67.75 -17.95 16.53
C ARG A 3 67.03 -17.03 15.54
N ARG A 4 66.69 -17.55 14.37
CA ARG A 4 65.80 -16.90 13.40
C ARG A 4 64.35 -17.24 13.76
N VAL A 5 63.52 -16.21 13.95
CA VAL A 5 62.06 -16.33 14.11
C VAL A 5 61.44 -16.09 12.74
N GLY A 6 60.80 -17.10 12.17
CA GLY A 6 60.08 -16.99 10.90
C GLY A 6 58.62 -16.60 11.15
N PHE A 7 58.19 -15.47 10.62
CA PHE A 7 56.78 -15.08 10.53
C PHE A 7 56.18 -15.69 9.25
N GLY A 8 55.21 -16.58 9.42
CA GLY A 8 54.40 -17.11 8.32
C GLY A 8 53.24 -16.16 8.01
N LEU A 9 53.25 -15.58 6.81
CA LEU A 9 52.12 -14.85 6.24
C LEU A 9 51.09 -15.86 5.74
N ALA A 10 49.93 -15.92 6.41
CA ALA A 10 48.77 -16.65 5.94
C ALA A 10 47.98 -15.76 4.96
N VAL A 11 48.01 -16.11 3.67
CA VAL A 11 47.19 -15.49 2.64
C VAL A 11 45.80 -16.11 2.71
N ILE A 12 44.81 -15.34 3.16
CA ILE A 12 43.39 -15.72 3.11
C ILE A 12 42.88 -15.36 1.72
N ALA A 13 42.68 -16.40 0.89
CA ALA A 13 42.04 -16.25 -0.40
C ALA A 13 40.52 -16.07 -0.19
N ILE A 14 40.01 -14.87 -0.49
CA ILE A 14 38.57 -14.60 -0.51
C ILE A 14 38.07 -15.05 -1.89
N ALA A 15 37.36 -16.17 -1.92
CA ALA A 15 36.65 -16.64 -3.11
C ALA A 15 35.44 -15.74 -3.32
N VAL A 16 35.50 -14.87 -4.34
CA VAL A 16 34.35 -14.10 -4.81
C VAL A 16 33.48 -15.05 -5.62
N MET A 17 32.44 -15.60 -5.00
CA MET A 17 31.40 -16.31 -5.74
C MET A 17 30.54 -15.29 -6.48
N SER A 18 30.71 -15.22 -7.80
CA SER A 18 29.79 -14.53 -8.69
C SER A 18 28.46 -15.27 -8.69
N ALA A 19 27.52 -14.81 -7.87
CA ALA A 19 26.16 -15.30 -7.89
C ALA A 19 25.48 -14.81 -9.17
N SER A 20 25.18 -15.74 -10.08
CA SER A 20 24.25 -15.50 -11.18
C SER A 20 22.88 -15.23 -10.56
N SER A 21 22.48 -13.97 -10.53
CA SER A 21 21.12 -13.57 -10.14
C SER A 21 20.16 -14.12 -11.19
N ILE A 22 19.54 -15.25 -10.89
CA ILE A 22 18.29 -15.64 -11.56
C ILE A 22 17.32 -14.53 -11.17
N ALA A 23 16.90 -13.71 -12.13
CA ALA A 23 15.80 -12.78 -11.94
C ALA A 23 14.55 -13.64 -11.69
N SER A 24 14.32 -13.98 -10.43
CA SER A 24 13.00 -14.37 -9.98
C SER A 24 12.14 -13.13 -10.20
N ALA A 25 11.08 -13.25 -11.00
CA ALA A 25 9.93 -12.36 -10.87
C ALA A 25 9.62 -12.30 -9.37
N ALA A 26 9.76 -11.11 -8.79
CA ALA A 26 9.73 -10.95 -7.36
C ALA A 26 8.27 -10.84 -6.96
N THR A 27 7.65 -12.01 -6.70
CA THR A 27 6.30 -12.08 -6.14
C THR A 27 6.14 -11.05 -5.03
N ILE A 28 5.07 -10.26 -5.11
CA ILE A 28 4.71 -9.26 -4.10
C ILE A 28 4.89 -9.89 -2.71
N THR A 29 5.79 -9.31 -1.91
CA THR A 29 6.21 -9.91 -0.65
C THR A 29 5.14 -9.67 0.42
N PRO A 30 4.69 -10.70 1.16
CA PRO A 30 3.78 -10.48 2.28
C PRO A 30 4.37 -9.51 3.31
N GLY A 31 3.55 -8.58 3.80
CA GLY A 31 4.01 -7.53 4.71
C GLY A 31 3.10 -6.31 4.75
N THR A 32 3.61 -5.26 5.40
CA THR A 32 2.95 -3.95 5.48
C THR A 32 3.59 -2.99 4.50
N TYR A 33 2.78 -2.26 3.77
CA TYR A 33 3.17 -1.29 2.76
C TYR A 33 2.67 0.09 3.16
N GLN A 34 3.54 1.09 3.09
CA GLN A 34 3.14 2.48 3.15
C GLN A 34 2.55 2.88 1.80
N LEU A 35 1.36 3.50 1.80
CA LEU A 35 0.71 3.98 0.58
C LEU A 35 1.02 5.46 0.35
N HIS A 36 1.10 5.81 -0.94
CA HIS A 36 1.40 7.14 -1.46
C HIS A 36 0.47 7.48 -2.63
N ASN A 37 0.32 8.76 -2.96
CA ASN A 37 -0.49 9.14 -4.13
C ASN A 37 0.16 8.61 -5.42
N HIS A 38 -0.66 8.17 -6.37
CA HIS A 38 -0.13 7.83 -7.68
C HIS A 38 0.20 9.11 -8.47
N PRO A 39 1.37 9.21 -9.14
CA PRO A 39 1.75 10.43 -9.86
C PRO A 39 0.85 10.73 -11.07
N ASP A 40 0.22 9.69 -11.63
CA ASP A 40 -0.73 9.78 -12.75
C ASP A 40 -2.19 9.73 -12.30
N GLY A 41 -2.53 10.37 -11.18
CA GLY A 41 -3.92 10.56 -10.75
C GLY A 41 -4.71 11.39 -11.77
N ASN A 42 -5.92 10.95 -12.13
CA ASN A 42 -6.74 11.58 -13.19
C ASN A 42 -7.18 13.01 -12.86
N VAL A 43 -7.21 13.33 -11.58
CA VAL A 43 -7.57 14.62 -11.01
C VAL A 43 -6.42 15.02 -10.11
N ASN A 44 -5.43 15.68 -10.69
CA ASN A 44 -4.27 16.19 -9.97
C ASN A 44 -3.92 17.54 -10.62
N PRO A 45 -3.96 18.66 -9.87
CA PRO A 45 -4.18 18.78 -8.42
C PRO A 45 -5.66 18.75 -7.97
N PRO A 46 -5.95 18.39 -6.69
CA PRO A 46 -5.02 17.91 -5.66
C PRO A 46 -4.61 16.43 -5.90
N PRO A 47 -3.38 16.02 -5.51
CA PRO A 47 -2.97 14.63 -5.63
C PRO A 47 -3.78 13.72 -4.69
N TYR A 48 -3.96 12.46 -5.07
CA TYR A 48 -4.77 11.52 -4.29
C TYR A 48 -4.31 10.06 -4.42
N GLY A 49 -4.64 9.29 -3.39
CA GLY A 49 -4.56 7.83 -3.36
C GLY A 49 -5.93 7.13 -3.43
N MET A 50 -6.99 7.89 -3.15
CA MET A 50 -8.38 7.47 -3.27
C MET A 50 -9.27 8.61 -3.76
N ARG A 51 -10.22 8.29 -4.63
CA ARG A 51 -11.26 9.21 -5.12
C ARG A 51 -12.65 8.59 -4.94
N LEU A 52 -13.60 9.41 -4.52
CA LEU A 52 -15.01 9.07 -4.37
C LEU A 52 -15.85 10.24 -4.87
N ASP A 53 -16.48 10.10 -6.03
CA ASP A 53 -17.41 11.10 -6.54
C ASP A 53 -18.74 10.98 -5.81
N GLU A 54 -19.33 12.13 -5.46
CA GLU A 54 -20.60 12.23 -4.72
C GLU A 54 -20.58 11.45 -3.39
N LEU A 55 -19.41 11.38 -2.74
CA LEU A 55 -19.34 10.88 -1.35
C LEU A 55 -20.33 11.64 -0.45
N TYR A 56 -20.49 12.94 -0.72
CA TYR A 56 -21.49 13.79 -0.11
C TYR A 56 -22.06 14.76 -1.16
N ASP A 57 -23.39 14.88 -1.23
CA ASP A 57 -24.08 15.85 -2.09
C ASP A 57 -24.00 17.28 -1.51
N VAL A 58 -22.87 17.97 -1.68
CA VAL A 58 -22.64 19.31 -1.11
C VAL A 58 -23.19 20.41 -2.01
N SER A 59 -23.11 20.22 -3.33
CA SER A 59 -23.48 21.17 -4.36
C SER A 59 -24.46 20.56 -5.37
N PRO A 60 -25.15 21.36 -6.20
CA PRO A 60 -26.09 20.85 -7.20
C PRO A 60 -25.46 20.11 -8.40
N GLY A 61 -24.14 19.85 -8.37
CA GLY A 61 -23.41 19.16 -9.44
C GLY A 61 -22.48 18.09 -8.85
N ASN A 62 -21.71 17.42 -9.72
CA ASN A 62 -20.84 16.32 -9.34
C ASN A 62 -19.69 16.76 -8.45
N ASP A 63 -19.80 16.55 -7.14
CA ASP A 63 -18.75 16.84 -6.18
C ASP A 63 -17.73 15.70 -6.16
N VAL A 64 -16.48 16.01 -6.45
CA VAL A 64 -15.38 15.05 -6.41
C VAL A 64 -14.76 15.10 -5.02
N PHE A 65 -14.64 13.97 -4.33
CA PHE A 65 -13.85 13.87 -3.10
C PHE A 65 -12.56 13.11 -3.37
N THR A 66 -11.45 13.66 -2.90
CA THR A 66 -10.16 12.98 -2.98
C THR A 66 -9.47 12.96 -1.63
N LEU A 67 -8.70 11.89 -1.40
CA LEU A 67 -7.90 11.70 -0.19
C LEU A 67 -6.42 11.62 -0.56
N ASP A 68 -5.63 12.54 0.01
CA ASP A 68 -4.19 12.67 -0.20
C ASP A 68 -3.44 11.77 0.79
N PHE A 69 -2.77 10.73 0.29
CA PHE A 69 -2.00 9.79 1.11
C PHE A 69 -0.60 10.32 1.49
N ASP A 70 -0.10 11.34 0.82
CA ASP A 70 1.20 11.99 1.09
C ASP A 70 1.10 13.24 1.96
N HIS A 71 -0.12 13.69 2.27
CA HIS A 71 -0.32 14.81 3.17
C HIS A 71 0.33 14.51 4.54
N ALA A 72 0.89 15.54 5.20
CA ALA A 72 1.67 15.35 6.44
C ALA A 72 0.86 14.80 7.63
N MET A 73 -0.47 14.81 7.53
CA MET A 73 -1.38 14.23 8.53
C MET A 73 -1.94 12.86 8.10
N SER A 74 -1.57 12.39 6.92
CA SER A 74 -1.98 11.09 6.39
C SER A 74 -1.00 10.01 6.81
N ASN A 75 -1.53 8.82 7.02
CA ASN A 75 -0.81 7.58 7.25
C ASN A 75 -1.75 6.43 6.87
N VAL A 76 -1.68 6.00 5.61
CA VAL A 76 -2.46 4.88 5.08
C VAL A 76 -1.52 3.75 4.72
N THR A 77 -1.88 2.54 5.12
CA THR A 77 -1.09 1.33 4.87
C THR A 77 -1.92 0.25 4.19
N LEU A 78 -1.23 -0.64 3.49
CA LEU A 78 -1.78 -1.90 3.01
C LEU A 78 -1.05 -3.06 3.69
N VAL A 79 -1.79 -4.03 4.21
CA VAL A 79 -1.25 -5.28 4.74
C VAL A 79 -1.64 -6.42 3.80
N TYR A 80 -0.65 -7.10 3.24
CA TYR A 80 -0.84 -8.33 2.48
C TYR A 80 -0.41 -9.54 3.32
N ASP A 81 -1.37 -10.43 3.59
CA ASP A 81 -1.14 -11.72 4.24
C ASP A 81 -1.45 -12.84 3.26
N ASP A 82 -0.40 -13.47 2.73
CA ASP A 82 -0.51 -14.59 1.80
C ASP A 82 -1.10 -15.84 2.45
N ASN A 83 -0.85 -16.08 3.75
CA ASN A 83 -1.40 -17.25 4.43
C ASN A 83 -2.91 -17.14 4.61
N ALA A 84 -3.39 -15.92 4.91
CA ALA A 84 -4.81 -15.64 5.03
C ALA A 84 -5.49 -15.40 3.67
N GLY A 85 -4.72 -15.09 2.63
CA GLY A 85 -5.24 -14.67 1.33
C GLY A 85 -5.99 -13.35 1.43
N THR A 86 -5.45 -12.37 2.16
CA THR A 86 -6.12 -11.10 2.43
C THR A 86 -5.25 -9.89 2.12
N ILE A 87 -5.90 -8.82 1.67
CA ILE A 87 -5.32 -7.48 1.54
C ILE A 87 -6.18 -6.53 2.37
N ALA A 88 -5.59 -5.83 3.34
CA ALA A 88 -6.28 -4.84 4.15
C ALA A 88 -5.67 -3.45 3.92
N ILE A 89 -6.49 -2.48 3.50
CA ILE A 89 -6.09 -1.08 3.34
C ILE A 89 -6.69 -0.30 4.49
N SER A 90 -5.87 0.29 5.36
CA SER A 90 -6.37 1.04 6.50
C SER A 90 -5.43 2.16 6.93
N GLY A 91 -5.99 3.18 7.57
CA GLY A 91 -5.25 4.31 8.11
C GLY A 91 -6.05 5.60 8.10
N VAL A 92 -5.37 6.73 8.22
CA VAL A 92 -5.97 8.06 8.17
C VAL A 92 -5.47 8.79 6.94
N ALA A 93 -6.36 9.41 6.18
CA ALA A 93 -6.00 10.27 5.07
C ALA A 93 -6.61 11.66 5.24
N TYR A 94 -5.85 12.70 4.88
CA TYR A 94 -6.37 14.05 4.76
C TYR A 94 -7.00 14.24 3.38
N GLY A 95 -8.15 14.89 3.31
CA GLY A 95 -8.80 15.15 2.05
C GLY A 95 -10.09 15.93 2.21
N GLY A 96 -10.88 15.93 1.15
CA GLY A 96 -12.16 16.60 1.12
C GLY A 96 -12.63 16.84 -0.31
N ARG A 97 -13.56 17.78 -0.44
CA ARG A 97 -14.16 18.13 -1.73
C ARG A 97 -13.17 18.87 -2.61
N ASP A 98 -12.84 18.30 -3.75
CA ASP A 98 -11.99 18.92 -4.75
C ASP A 98 -12.74 20.00 -5.53
N VAL A 99 -12.13 21.19 -5.62
CA VAL A 99 -12.61 22.33 -6.42
C VAL A 99 -11.64 22.71 -7.55
N GLY A 100 -10.82 21.74 -7.98
CA GLY A 100 -10.03 21.71 -9.20
C GLY A 100 -8.53 21.93 -9.02
N ALA A 101 -8.08 22.62 -7.97
CA ALA A 101 -6.64 22.75 -7.67
C ALA A 101 -6.31 22.68 -6.18
N ASN A 102 -7.34 22.66 -5.34
CA ASN A 102 -7.26 22.61 -3.88
C ASN A 102 -8.55 21.96 -3.38
N TYR A 103 -8.57 21.62 -2.11
CA TYR A 103 -9.80 21.30 -1.41
C TYR A 103 -10.63 22.55 -1.13
N ALA A 104 -11.96 22.41 -1.18
CA ALA A 104 -12.87 23.41 -0.67
C ALA A 104 -12.64 23.62 0.83
N ASN A 105 -12.61 24.87 1.29
CA ASN A 105 -12.54 25.17 2.71
C ASN A 105 -13.94 25.15 3.35
N ASP A 106 -14.52 23.95 3.44
CA ASP A 106 -15.84 23.69 4.03
C ASP A 106 -15.79 22.59 5.10
N SER A 107 -16.95 22.17 5.61
CA SER A 107 -17.05 21.17 6.68
C SER A 107 -16.61 19.75 6.27
N TYR A 108 -16.33 19.53 4.99
CA TYR A 108 -15.89 18.26 4.45
C TYR A 108 -14.39 18.24 4.14
N LEU A 109 -13.65 19.28 4.53
CA LEU A 109 -12.18 19.25 4.51
C LEU A 109 -11.67 18.76 5.85
N GLY A 110 -10.93 17.64 5.85
CA GLY A 110 -10.56 17.02 7.10
C GLY A 110 -9.80 15.71 7.01
N LEU A 111 -9.68 15.05 8.16
CA LEU A 111 -9.13 13.70 8.27
C LEU A 111 -10.24 12.65 8.15
N TYR A 112 -9.95 11.61 7.39
CA TYR A 112 -10.82 10.47 7.16
C TYR A 112 -10.11 9.19 7.59
N GLN A 113 -10.73 8.43 8.49
CA GLN A 113 -10.33 7.06 8.80
C GLN A 113 -10.84 6.13 7.71
N LEU A 114 -9.93 5.41 7.08
CA LEU A 114 -10.17 4.38 6.08
C LEU A 114 -9.92 3.00 6.71
N ASP A 115 -10.79 2.04 6.42
CA ASP A 115 -10.62 0.62 6.72
C ASP A 115 -11.31 -0.21 5.65
N PHE A 116 -10.59 -0.99 4.86
CA PHE A 116 -11.13 -1.80 3.77
C PHE A 116 -10.43 -3.15 3.71
N LEU A 117 -11.21 -4.24 3.65
CA LEU A 117 -10.69 -5.60 3.63
C LEU A 117 -11.11 -6.35 2.36
N TYR A 118 -10.11 -6.77 1.59
CA TYR A 118 -10.25 -7.83 0.60
C TYR A 118 -9.92 -9.17 1.25
N ASN A 119 -10.93 -10.02 1.44
CA ASN A 119 -10.80 -11.38 1.98
C ASN A 119 -11.49 -12.44 1.11
N VAL A 120 -12.04 -12.04 -0.03
CA VAL A 120 -12.61 -12.94 -1.03
C VAL A 120 -11.94 -12.66 -2.38
N GLY A 121 -11.45 -13.72 -3.02
CA GLY A 121 -10.97 -13.66 -4.41
C GLY A 121 -9.57 -13.06 -4.61
N VAL A 122 -8.82 -12.81 -3.55
CA VAL A 122 -7.40 -12.45 -3.62
C VAL A 122 -6.61 -13.64 -4.17
N GLY A 123 -5.76 -13.40 -5.17
CA GLY A 123 -4.88 -14.42 -5.73
C GLY A 123 -3.85 -13.81 -6.69
N LEU A 124 -3.01 -14.66 -7.27
CA LEU A 124 -2.02 -14.22 -8.26
C LEU A 124 -2.64 -14.04 -9.65
N VAL A 125 -2.15 -13.06 -10.39
CA VAL A 125 -2.40 -12.92 -11.82
C VAL A 125 -1.73 -14.09 -12.56
N GLY A 126 -2.46 -14.73 -13.47
CA GLY A 126 -1.95 -15.90 -14.18
C GLY A 126 -0.80 -15.53 -15.13
N GLY A 127 0.43 -15.95 -14.79
CA GLY A 127 1.63 -15.71 -15.60
C GLY A 127 2.41 -14.45 -15.21
N ASP A 128 2.11 -13.89 -14.05
CA ASP A 128 2.58 -12.60 -13.54
C ASP A 128 2.75 -12.71 -11.99
N ASP A 129 3.55 -11.84 -11.37
CA ASP A 129 3.78 -11.75 -9.92
C ASP A 129 2.76 -10.87 -9.18
N ASP A 130 1.89 -10.19 -9.91
CA ASP A 130 0.85 -9.34 -9.35
C ASP A 130 -0.24 -10.09 -8.56
N LEU A 131 -0.82 -9.39 -7.58
CA LEU A 131 -2.03 -9.79 -6.88
C LEU A 131 -3.27 -9.20 -7.55
N ILE A 132 -4.35 -9.95 -7.55
CA ILE A 132 -5.65 -9.56 -8.13
C ILE A 132 -6.79 -9.99 -7.22
N VAL A 133 -7.86 -9.21 -7.22
CA VAL A 133 -9.16 -9.60 -6.69
C VAL A 133 -10.07 -9.95 -7.87
N ILE A 134 -10.29 -11.25 -8.07
CA ILE A 134 -10.95 -11.77 -9.27
C ILE A 134 -12.40 -11.27 -9.41
N ALA A 135 -12.89 -11.14 -10.65
CA ALA A 135 -14.27 -10.70 -10.93
C ALA A 135 -15.38 -11.48 -10.22
N GLY A 136 -15.12 -12.72 -9.79
CA GLY A 136 -16.06 -13.53 -9.02
C GLY A 136 -16.30 -13.04 -7.59
N ALA A 137 -15.43 -12.17 -7.06
CA ALA A 137 -15.52 -11.60 -5.71
C ALA A 137 -16.18 -10.21 -5.67
N ASN A 138 -16.64 -9.69 -6.80
CA ASN A 138 -17.28 -8.37 -6.91
C ASN A 138 -18.38 -8.14 -5.87
N LYS A 139 -18.28 -7.03 -5.14
CA LYS A 139 -19.17 -6.63 -4.03
C LYS A 139 -19.21 -7.63 -2.87
N GLN A 140 -18.12 -8.36 -2.64
CA GLN A 140 -17.98 -9.29 -1.50
C GLN A 140 -16.90 -8.84 -0.52
N ASN A 141 -16.10 -7.86 -0.90
CA ASN A 141 -15.11 -7.21 -0.06
C ASN A 141 -15.66 -5.85 0.38
N PHE A 142 -15.44 -5.49 1.64
CA PHE A 142 -16.12 -4.36 2.27
C PHE A 142 -15.18 -3.57 3.17
N GLY A 143 -15.58 -2.33 3.42
CA GLY A 143 -14.88 -1.42 4.31
C GLY A 143 -15.75 -0.27 4.76
N SER A 144 -15.12 0.75 5.30
CA SER A 144 -15.74 2.03 5.60
C SER A 144 -14.76 3.19 5.45
N ILE A 145 -15.35 4.36 5.29
CA ILE A 145 -14.68 5.64 5.45
C ILE A 145 -15.44 6.46 6.50
N THR A 146 -14.72 7.02 7.46
CA THR A 146 -15.31 7.80 8.57
C THR A 146 -14.57 9.12 8.72
N PRO A 147 -15.25 10.27 8.58
CA PRO A 147 -14.64 11.55 8.90
C PRO A 147 -14.33 11.63 10.40
N LEU A 148 -13.19 12.22 10.75
CA LEU A 148 -12.70 12.31 12.14
C LEU A 148 -12.91 13.68 12.77
N ASP A 149 -13.15 14.71 11.95
CA ASP A 149 -13.32 16.06 12.45
C ASP A 149 -14.71 16.27 13.06
N ALA A 150 -14.75 16.75 14.31
CA ALA A 150 -16.01 16.97 15.04
C ALA A 150 -16.95 17.99 14.38
N GLY A 151 -16.45 18.80 13.45
CA GLY A 151 -17.24 19.74 12.65
C GLY A 151 -17.85 19.12 11.38
N HIS A 152 -17.48 17.89 11.04
CA HIS A 152 -18.00 17.19 9.87
C HIS A 152 -19.43 16.72 10.14
N PRO A 153 -20.39 16.92 9.20
CA PRO A 153 -21.80 16.53 9.40
C PRO A 153 -21.97 15.04 9.72
N ASP A 154 -21.11 14.19 9.14
CA ASP A 154 -21.17 12.73 9.25
C ASP A 154 -20.10 12.08 10.16
N VAL A 155 -19.49 12.82 11.10
CA VAL A 155 -18.41 12.30 11.99
C VAL A 155 -18.76 11.02 12.76
N ASN A 156 -20.06 10.73 12.96
CA ASN A 156 -20.53 9.52 13.65
C ASN A 156 -21.21 8.50 12.72
N ASN A 157 -21.23 8.77 11.41
CA ASN A 157 -21.91 7.95 10.41
C ASN A 157 -20.87 7.45 9.39
N PRO A 158 -20.24 6.29 9.63
CA PRO A 158 -19.31 5.73 8.67
C PRO A 158 -20.04 5.41 7.36
N THR A 159 -19.50 5.88 6.23
CA THR A 159 -19.95 5.48 4.89
C THR A 159 -19.43 4.08 4.62
N THR A 160 -20.31 3.17 4.18
CA THR A 160 -19.90 1.79 3.90
C THR A 160 -19.32 1.70 2.50
N LEU A 161 -18.17 1.06 2.37
CA LEU A 161 -17.48 0.82 1.10
C LEU A 161 -17.63 -0.64 0.67
N PHE A 162 -17.62 -0.89 -0.64
CA PHE A 162 -17.54 -2.24 -1.22
C PHE A 162 -16.76 -2.24 -2.53
N ASP A 163 -16.17 -3.38 -2.88
CA ASP A 163 -15.39 -3.48 -4.11
C ASP A 163 -16.29 -3.54 -5.34
N VAL A 164 -15.89 -2.88 -6.41
CA VAL A 164 -16.59 -2.90 -7.69
C VAL A 164 -15.64 -3.45 -8.75
N ARG A 165 -16.14 -4.35 -9.58
CA ARG A 165 -15.38 -4.85 -10.72
C ARG A 165 -15.50 -3.90 -11.91
N ASP A 166 -14.42 -3.78 -12.64
CA ASP A 166 -14.43 -3.37 -14.04
C ASP A 166 -13.66 -4.42 -14.86
N GLY A 167 -14.32 -4.97 -15.88
CA GLY A 167 -13.79 -6.10 -16.63
C GLY A 167 -13.58 -7.36 -15.79
N THR A 168 -12.33 -7.76 -15.57
CA THR A 168 -11.94 -9.09 -15.04
C THR A 168 -11.54 -9.10 -13.56
N TYR A 169 -11.48 -7.95 -12.91
CA TYR A 169 -11.12 -7.82 -11.49
C TYR A 169 -11.74 -6.58 -10.85
N SER A 170 -11.70 -6.50 -9.52
CA SER A 170 -12.07 -5.29 -8.77
C SER A 170 -10.87 -4.53 -8.21
N PHE A 171 -9.76 -5.23 -7.97
CA PHE A 171 -8.53 -4.64 -7.47
C PHE A 171 -7.31 -5.40 -8.00
N ARG A 172 -6.21 -4.70 -8.26
CA ARG A 172 -4.90 -5.26 -8.60
C ARG A 172 -3.82 -4.52 -7.81
N PHE A 173 -2.83 -5.27 -7.34
CA PHE A 173 -1.69 -4.77 -6.61
C PHE A 173 -0.44 -5.46 -7.12
N GLY A 174 0.45 -4.68 -7.71
CA GLY A 174 1.47 -5.19 -8.60
C GLY A 174 2.65 -4.25 -8.78
N ASP A 175 3.71 -4.71 -9.41
CA ASP A 175 4.90 -3.92 -9.68
C ASP A 175 5.18 -3.78 -11.19
N GLU A 176 6.31 -3.18 -11.56
CA GLU A 176 6.65 -2.98 -12.97
C GLU A 176 7.31 -4.18 -13.64
N ASN A 177 7.66 -5.21 -12.87
CA ASN A 177 8.31 -6.38 -13.40
C ASN A 177 7.34 -7.06 -14.35
N ASN A 178 7.84 -7.43 -15.52
CA ASN A 178 7.09 -8.18 -16.54
C ASN A 178 5.94 -7.44 -17.28
N ASP A 179 5.37 -6.34 -16.75
CA ASP A 179 4.24 -5.64 -17.40
C ASP A 179 4.30 -4.08 -17.47
N LEU A 180 5.45 -3.47 -17.12
CA LEU A 180 5.67 -2.00 -17.06
C LEU A 180 4.92 -1.29 -15.92
N GLY A 181 4.19 -2.02 -15.09
CA GLY A 181 3.48 -1.49 -13.94
C GLY A 181 2.24 -0.70 -14.35
N HIS A 182 1.48 -0.26 -13.36
CA HIS A 182 0.29 0.54 -13.64
C HIS A 182 0.67 1.91 -14.18
N ARG A 183 0.22 2.22 -15.41
CA ARG A 183 0.45 3.50 -16.11
C ARG A 183 1.93 3.88 -16.25
N GLY A 184 2.83 2.89 -16.28
CA GLY A 184 4.26 3.11 -16.46
C GLY A 184 5.00 3.58 -15.21
N PHE A 185 4.40 3.46 -14.02
CA PHE A 185 5.09 3.72 -12.76
C PHE A 185 6.15 2.64 -12.50
N ALA A 186 7.37 3.05 -12.15
CA ALA A 186 8.46 2.16 -11.78
C ALA A 186 8.44 1.93 -10.26
N GLY A 187 7.66 0.94 -9.84
CA GLY A 187 7.49 0.50 -8.47
C GLY A 187 6.14 -0.19 -8.26
N ILE A 188 5.82 -0.46 -7.00
CA ILE A 188 4.56 -1.13 -6.64
C ILE A 188 3.41 -0.13 -6.71
N SER A 189 2.31 -0.52 -7.35
CA SER A 189 1.07 0.24 -7.45
C SER A 189 -0.14 -0.62 -7.09
N GLY A 190 -1.17 0.02 -6.54
CA GLY A 190 -2.48 -0.58 -6.34
C GLY A 190 -3.55 0.25 -7.03
N TRP A 191 -4.46 -0.44 -7.72
CA TRP A 191 -5.60 0.20 -8.35
C TRP A 191 -6.82 -0.70 -8.34
N GLY A 192 -8.00 -0.10 -8.20
CA GLY A 192 -9.26 -0.83 -8.20
C GLY A 192 -10.43 0.10 -8.01
N TRP A 193 -11.63 -0.42 -8.19
CA TRP A 193 -12.86 0.37 -8.14
C TRP A 193 -13.62 0.10 -6.84
N VAL A 194 -14.18 1.16 -6.28
CA VAL A 194 -14.90 1.12 -5.00
C VAL A 194 -16.27 1.74 -5.20
N GLY A 195 -17.30 1.16 -4.60
CA GLY A 195 -18.62 1.76 -4.48
C GLY A 195 -18.97 1.98 -3.02
N PHE A 196 -20.01 2.76 -2.75
CA PHE A 196 -20.46 3.05 -1.39
C PHE A 196 -21.98 3.15 -1.26
N ASP A 197 -22.48 2.96 -0.03
CA ASP A 197 -23.90 3.11 0.38
C ASP A 197 -24.95 2.46 -0.55
N ASN A 198 -24.60 1.31 -1.12
CA ASN A 198 -25.38 0.54 -2.11
C ASN A 198 -25.63 1.24 -3.45
N GLU A 199 -25.04 2.41 -3.68
CA GLU A 199 -25.07 3.06 -4.98
C GLU A 199 -24.10 2.35 -5.93
N ALA A 200 -24.61 1.97 -7.10
CA ALA A 200 -23.74 1.43 -8.13
C ALA A 200 -22.92 2.58 -8.70
N HIS A 201 -21.64 2.66 -8.29
CA HIS A 201 -20.54 3.38 -8.96
C HIS A 201 -21.06 4.56 -9.82
N PRO A 202 -21.49 5.68 -9.19
CA PRO A 202 -22.16 6.76 -9.90
C PRO A 202 -21.30 7.40 -11.00
N GLY A 203 -19.97 7.22 -10.96
CA GLY A 203 -19.06 7.68 -12.01
C GLY A 203 -17.86 6.76 -12.21
N ALA A 204 -17.29 6.73 -13.42
CA ALA A 204 -16.17 5.87 -13.83
C ALA A 204 -14.82 6.11 -13.08
N ALA A 205 -14.84 6.77 -11.92
CA ALA A 205 -13.65 7.28 -11.24
C ALA A 205 -13.63 7.06 -9.72
N ASP A 206 -14.61 6.34 -9.14
CA ASP A 206 -14.52 5.95 -7.72
C ASP A 206 -13.50 4.82 -7.58
N ASP A 207 -12.29 5.16 -7.14
CA ASP A 207 -11.14 4.29 -7.22
C ASP A 207 -10.18 4.39 -6.03
N PHE A 208 -9.47 3.29 -5.82
CA PHE A 208 -8.13 3.33 -5.26
C PHE A 208 -7.15 3.51 -6.41
N LEU A 209 -6.19 4.42 -6.24
CA LEU A 209 -5.11 4.61 -7.19
C LEU A 209 -3.89 5.15 -6.45
N PHE A 210 -2.98 4.26 -6.08
CA PHE A 210 -1.84 4.59 -5.22
C PHE A 210 -0.56 3.87 -5.64
N THR A 211 0.57 4.34 -5.12
CA THR A 211 1.85 3.61 -5.12
C THR A 211 2.16 3.11 -3.72
N ALA A 212 3.04 2.12 -3.60
CA ALA A 212 3.32 1.45 -2.33
C ALA A 212 4.81 1.19 -2.10
N GLU A 213 5.25 1.32 -0.85
CA GLU A 213 6.60 0.98 -0.40
C GLU A 213 6.53 -0.04 0.74
N LEU A 214 7.24 -1.16 0.63
CA LEU A 214 7.30 -2.17 1.68
C LEU A 214 7.96 -1.59 2.93
N ILE A 215 7.26 -1.59 4.06
CA ILE A 215 7.82 -1.22 5.36
C ILE A 215 8.65 -2.41 5.86
N PRO A 216 9.98 -2.28 6.00
CA PRO A 216 10.81 -3.40 6.43
C PRO A 216 10.44 -3.81 7.86
N GLU A 217 10.19 -5.09 8.06
CA GLU A 217 10.03 -5.66 9.39
C GLU A 217 11.25 -5.30 10.25
N PRO A 218 11.07 -4.84 11.51
CA PRO A 218 12.19 -4.57 12.40
C PRO A 218 13.09 -5.80 12.47
N ALA A 219 14.36 -5.65 12.08
CA ALA A 219 15.34 -6.74 12.02
C ALA A 219 15.64 -7.32 13.41
N SER A 220 14.70 -8.07 13.97
CA SER A 220 14.77 -8.72 15.27
C SER A 220 15.89 -9.79 15.32
N VAL A 221 16.38 -10.21 14.15
CA VAL A 221 17.52 -11.15 13.99
C VAL A 221 18.85 -10.53 14.42
N THR A 222 19.05 -9.21 14.31
CA THR A 222 20.31 -8.58 14.70
C THR A 222 20.50 -8.54 16.23
N LEU A 223 19.40 -8.47 16.99
CA LEU A 223 19.44 -8.46 18.46
C LEU A 223 19.80 -9.83 19.07
N MET A 224 19.44 -10.95 18.43
CA MET A 224 19.87 -12.28 18.89
C MET A 224 21.39 -12.47 18.75
N LEU A 225 22.01 -11.96 17.69
CA LEU A 225 23.45 -12.12 17.46
C LEU A 225 24.32 -11.33 18.44
N VAL A 226 23.86 -10.16 18.89
CA VAL A 226 24.53 -9.40 19.97
C VAL A 226 24.36 -10.08 21.33
N GLY A 227 23.18 -10.68 21.58
CA GLY A 227 22.90 -11.43 22.80
C GLY A 227 23.85 -12.61 23.03
N PHE A 228 24.11 -13.43 22.01
CA PHE A 228 25.01 -14.59 22.13
C PHE A 228 26.49 -14.22 22.20
N GLY A 229 26.93 -13.13 21.56
CA GLY A 229 28.32 -12.63 21.69
C GLY A 229 28.69 -12.25 23.12
N SER A 230 27.75 -11.66 23.87
CA SER A 230 27.96 -11.26 25.26
C SER A 230 28.07 -12.45 26.24
N MET A 231 27.42 -13.58 25.93
CA MET A 231 27.45 -14.77 26.79
C MET A 231 28.72 -15.61 26.60
N ILE A 232 29.35 -15.58 25.41
CA ILE A 232 30.63 -16.27 25.18
C ILE A 232 31.80 -15.49 25.79
N ALA A 233 31.75 -14.16 25.83
CA ALA A 233 32.80 -13.34 26.44
C ALA A 233 32.88 -13.44 27.97
N ARG A 234 31.76 -13.77 28.65
CA ARG A 234 31.70 -13.82 30.12
C ARG A 234 32.22 -15.12 30.74
N ARG A 235 32.51 -16.15 29.94
CA ARG A 235 32.99 -17.46 30.43
C ARG A 235 34.52 -17.61 30.48
N ARG A 236 35.27 -16.53 30.23
CA ARG A 236 36.74 -16.47 30.37
C ARG A 236 37.14 -15.46 31.46
N ARG A 237 36.76 -15.74 32.71
CA ARG A 237 37.44 -15.22 33.91
C ARG A 237 37.47 -16.32 34.96
#